data_AF-A0A1D7YLI8-F1
#
_entry.id   AF-A0A1D7YLI8-F1
#
_cell.length_a   1.000
_cell.length_b   1.000
_cell.length_c   1.000
_cell.angle_alpha   90.00
_cell.angle_beta   90.00
_cell.angle_gamma   90.00
#
_symmetry.space_group_name_H-M   'P 1'
#
loop_
_entity.id
_entity.type
_entity.pdbx_description
1 polymer ?
#
loop_
_entity_poly.entity_id
_entity_poly.type
_entity_poly.pdbx_seq_one_letter_code
_entity_poly.pdbx_strand_id
1 'polypeptide(L)' 'MTYGADRTHVLPPQPDLSLARDCEQCLGWGTVVTRDGDHELCHTCQDTPGDDGGTAHYDL' A
#
# COMPACT_ATOMS: atom_id res chain seq x y z
N MET A 1 -2.63 32.64 -3.37
CA MET A 1 -1.64 31.53 -3.31
C MET A 1 -2.30 30.30 -3.92
N THR A 2 -1.77 29.73 -5.00
CA THR A 2 -2.40 28.60 -5.72
C THR A 2 -1.62 27.31 -5.50
N TYR A 3 -2.33 26.21 -5.35
CA TYR A 3 -1.83 24.90 -4.95
C TYR A 3 -1.00 24.28 -6.07
N GLY A 4 0.31 24.14 -5.86
CA GLY A 4 1.16 23.23 -6.63
C GLY A 4 1.08 21.85 -6.01
N ALA A 5 0.06 21.08 -6.37
CA ALA A 5 -0.04 19.67 -6.03
C ALA A 5 0.47 18.78 -7.18
N ASP A 6 1.43 19.27 -7.97
CA ASP A 6 2.25 18.47 -8.87
C ASP A 6 3.35 17.78 -8.08
N ARG A 7 2.93 16.94 -7.15
CA ARG A 7 3.74 15.81 -6.72
C ARG A 7 2.99 14.63 -7.29
N THR A 8 3.62 13.94 -8.23
CA THR A 8 3.39 12.52 -8.41
C THR A 8 3.67 11.86 -7.06
N HIS A 9 2.72 11.98 -6.13
CA HIS A 9 2.65 11.17 -4.95
C HIS A 9 2.45 9.79 -5.55
N VAL A 10 3.54 9.06 -5.71
CA VAL A 10 3.50 7.60 -5.66
C VAL A 10 2.70 7.32 -4.42
N LEU A 11 1.41 7.05 -4.60
CA LEU A 11 0.53 6.69 -3.51
C LEU A 11 1.22 5.49 -2.88
N PRO A 12 1.55 5.55 -1.57
CA PRO A 12 2.10 4.38 -0.92
C PRO A 12 1.14 3.23 -1.20
N PRO A 13 1.66 2.03 -1.51
CA PRO A 13 0.83 0.88 -1.86
C PRO A 13 -0.24 0.73 -0.77
N GLN A 14 -1.50 0.88 -1.17
CA GLN A 14 -2.60 0.93 -0.22
C GLN A 14 -2.92 -0.50 0.21
N PRO A 15 -2.75 -0.86 1.49
CA PRO A 15 -3.11 -2.19 1.95
C PRO A 15 -4.62 -2.40 1.83
N ASP A 16 -5.00 -3.56 1.30
CA ASP A 16 -6.37 -4.03 1.29
C ASP A 16 -6.77 -4.50 2.70
N LEU A 17 -7.48 -3.65 3.42
CA LEU A 17 -7.93 -3.91 4.78
C LEU A 17 -8.98 -5.04 4.85
N SER A 18 -9.65 -5.34 3.73
CA SER A 18 -10.62 -6.45 3.68
C SER A 18 -9.89 -7.79 3.77
N LEU A 19 -8.76 -7.92 3.07
CA LEU A 19 -7.87 -9.09 3.16
C LEU A 19 -7.16 -9.17 4.52
N ALA A 20 -6.80 -8.02 5.08
CA ALA A 20 -6.06 -7.97 6.34
C ALA A 20 -6.92 -8.30 7.57
N ARG A 21 -8.24 -8.12 7.49
CA ARG A 21 -9.18 -8.20 8.63
C ARG A 21 -9.00 -9.45 9.49
N ASP A 22 -8.75 -10.59 8.85
CA ASP A 22 -8.61 -11.90 9.48
C ASP A 22 -7.15 -12.39 9.54
N CYS A 23 -6.19 -11.51 9.20
CA CYS A 23 -4.77 -11.84 9.16
C CYS A 23 -4.10 -11.59 10.52
N GLU A 24 -3.60 -12.66 11.15
CA GLU A 24 -2.92 -12.62 12.46
C GLU A 24 -1.52 -11.99 12.39
N GLN A 25 -0.89 -11.94 11.22
CA GLN A 25 0.46 -11.36 11.06
C GLN A 25 0.45 -9.84 11.12
N CYS A 26 -0.43 -9.20 10.37
CA CYS A 26 -0.58 -7.75 10.39
C CYS A 26 -1.68 -7.27 11.33
N LEU A 27 -2.38 -8.16 12.03
CA LEU A 27 -3.43 -7.83 13.01
C LEU A 27 -4.55 -6.92 12.46
N GLY A 28 -4.96 -7.13 11.21
CA GLY A 28 -5.97 -6.26 10.58
C GLY A 28 -5.46 -5.04 9.83
N TRP A 29 -4.16 -4.72 9.91
CA TRP A 29 -3.61 -3.48 9.34
C TRP A 29 -3.23 -3.58 7.87
N GLY A 30 -2.92 -4.78 7.38
CA GLY A 30 -2.45 -5.03 6.02
C GLY A 30 -1.01 -4.58 5.77
N THR A 31 -0.38 -3.89 6.72
CA THR A 31 1.05 -3.58 6.72
C THR A 31 1.72 -4.11 7.98
N VAL A 32 3.00 -4.39 7.90
CA VAL A 32 3.87 -4.68 9.04
C VAL A 32 4.98 -3.65 9.11
N VAL A 33 5.48 -3.37 10.32
CA VAL A 33 6.62 -2.47 10.52
C VAL A 33 7.89 -3.32 10.52
N THR A 34 8.84 -2.98 9.65
CA THR A 34 10.14 -3.65 9.60
C THR A 34 10.96 -3.35 10.83
N ARG A 35 12.06 -4.09 11.00
CA ARG A 35 13.04 -3.78 12.05
C ARG A 35 13.71 -2.42 11.86
N ASP A 36 13.73 -1.89 10.62
CA ASP A 36 14.25 -0.56 10.30
C ASP A 36 13.23 0.56 10.62
N GLY A 37 11.96 0.19 10.83
CA GLY A 37 10.87 1.12 11.10
C GLY A 37 10.05 1.50 9.87
N ASP A 38 10.36 0.92 8.70
CA ASP A 38 9.56 1.09 7.50
C ASP A 38 8.23 0.34 7.59
N HIS A 39 7.20 0.87 6.95
CA HIS A 39 5.93 0.18 6.79
C HIS A 39 5.93 -0.55 5.45
N GLU A 40 5.91 -1.86 5.49
CA GLU A 40 5.81 -2.72 4.30
C GLU A 40 4.46 -3.44 4.27
N LEU A 41 3.98 -3.81 3.08
CA LEU A 41 2.76 -4.60 2.95
C LEU A 41 2.95 -5.98 3.58
N CYS A 42 1.91 -6.50 4.21
CA CYS A 42 1.96 -7.83 4.79
C CYS A 42 1.92 -8.90 3.70
N HIS A 43 3.06 -9.53 3.41
CA HIS A 43 3.17 -10.62 2.43
C HIS A 43 2.29 -11.86 2.71
N THR A 44 1.61 -11.93 3.85
CA THR A 44 0.69 -13.05 4.15
C THR A 44 -0.71 -12.81 3.56
N CYS A 45 -1.20 -11.57 3.59
CA CYS A 45 -2.56 -11.23 3.14
C CYS A 45 -2.59 -10.24 1.97
N GLN A 46 -1.48 -9.54 1.70
CA GLN A 46 -1.35 -8.52 0.64
C GLN A 46 -0.48 -8.97 -0.53
N ASP A 47 0.13 -10.15 -0.46
CA ASP A 47 0.89 -10.73 -1.58
C ASP A 47 -0.10 -11.22 -2.64
N THR A 48 -0.65 -10.25 -3.36
CA THR A 48 -1.39 -10.50 -4.59
C THR A 48 -0.37 -10.53 -5.72
N PRO A 49 -0.43 -11.52 -6.65
CA PRO A 49 0.55 -11.68 -7.72
C PRO A 49 0.46 -10.60 -8.81
N GLY A 50 0.05 -9.36 -8.48
CA GLY A 50 -0.27 -8.31 -9.43
C GLY A 50 0.00 -6.88 -8.97
N ASP A 51 0.66 -6.63 -7.83
CA ASP A 51 1.03 -5.28 -7.40
C ASP A 51 2.56 -5.06 -7.47
N ASP A 52 3.14 -5.32 -8.64
CA ASP A 52 4.34 -4.61 -9.11
C ASP A 52 3.87 -3.76 -10.30
N GLY A 53 3.21 -2.66 -10.00
CA GLY A 53 2.52 -1.93 -11.05
C GLY A 53 1.77 -0.74 -10.52
N GLY A 54 2.52 0.30 -10.15
CA GLY A 54 2.01 1.66 -10.26
C GLY A 54 1.65 1.94 -11.73
N THR A 55 0.54 1.38 -12.22
CA THR A 55 -0.12 1.90 -13.42
C THR A 55 -0.86 3.14 -12.98
N ALA A 56 -0.12 4.25 -13.01
CA ALA A 56 -0.68 5.56 -13.17
C ALA A 56 -1.86 5.45 -14.13
N HIS A 57 -3.05 5.72 -13.60
CA HIS A 57 -4.28 5.82 -14.34
C HIS A 57 -4.04 6.74 -15.55
N TYR A 58 -3.96 6.16 -16.74
CA TYR A 58 -3.90 6.91 -17.99
C TYR A 58 -5.24 7.64 -18.14
N ASP A 59 -5.15 8.96 -18.14
CA ASP A 59 -6.19 9.95 -18.39
C ASP A 59 -6.80 9.72 -19.79
N LEU A 60 -8.14 9.67 -19.88
CA LEU A 60 -8.90 9.66 -21.14
C LEU A 60 -9.82 10.89 -21.17
#